data_AF-B7JE91-F1
#
_entry.id   AF-B7JE91-F1
#
_cell.length_a   1.000
_cell.length_b   1.000
_cell.length_c   1.000
_cell.angle_alpha   90.00
_cell.angle_beta   90.00
_cell.angle_gamma   90.00
#
_symmetry.space_group_name_H-M   'P 1'
#
loop_
_entity.id
_entity.type
_entity.pdbx_description
1 polymer ?
#
loop_
_entity_poly.entity_id
_entity_poly.type
_entity_poly.pdbx_seq_one_letter_code
_entity_poly.pdbx_strand_id
1 'polypeptide(L)'
;MRSIIIAIYQENVEEIFVVGIEDKKTDVVNLQIQRDSIKNNKELDYLFENCMPEFSNGSLEEWLSGKENVSENIEKSIDMIRHHPLVPSDVKVHGFMIDKTGGKETVVKVSANKVAECMN
;
A
#
# COMPACT_ATOMS: atom_id res chain seq x y z
N MET A 1 3.80 8.92 4.14
CA MET A 1 2.80 10.01 4.19
C MET A 1 3.37 11.40 4.42
N ARG A 2 4.17 11.65 5.48
CA ARG A 2 4.69 13.00 5.81
C ARG A 2 5.21 13.81 4.61
N SER A 3 6.06 13.22 3.75
CA SER A 3 6.61 13.92 2.58
C SER A 3 5.56 14.31 1.54
N ILE A 4 4.52 13.48 1.35
CA ILE A 4 3.41 13.76 0.42
C ILE A 4 2.63 14.99 0.90
N ILE A 5 2.32 15.03 2.20
CA ILE A 5 1.59 16.16 2.82
C ILE A 5 2.39 17.45 2.69
N ILE A 6 3.70 17.40 2.97
CA ILE A 6 4.57 18.57 2.80
C ILE A 6 4.55 19.05 1.35
N ALA A 7 4.64 18.14 0.37
CA ALA A 7 4.61 18.50 -1.05
C ALA A 7 3.27 19.12 -1.48
N ILE A 8 2.14 18.62 -0.98
CA ILE A 8 0.82 19.21 -1.25
C ILE A 8 0.77 20.67 -0.77
N TYR A 9 1.15 20.92 0.48
CA TYR A 9 0.97 22.25 1.09
C TYR A 9 2.09 23.25 0.79
N GLN A 10 3.32 22.80 0.48
CA GLN A 10 4.44 23.69 0.18
C GLN A 10 4.64 23.90 -1.33
N GLU A 11 4.44 22.86 -2.12
CA GLU A 11 4.75 22.88 -3.56
C GLU A 11 3.48 22.92 -4.43
N ASN A 12 2.29 22.97 -3.81
CA ASN A 12 0.99 22.97 -4.49
C ASN A 12 0.81 21.76 -5.44
N VAL A 13 1.20 20.56 -4.99
CA VAL A 13 1.02 19.34 -5.77
C VAL A 13 -0.47 19.03 -5.95
N GLU A 14 -0.91 18.99 -7.21
CA GLU A 14 -2.29 18.65 -7.59
C GLU A 14 -2.48 17.16 -7.94
N GLU A 15 -1.40 16.47 -8.34
CA GLU A 15 -1.45 15.09 -8.81
C GLU A 15 -0.31 14.23 -8.23
N ILE A 16 -0.66 13.05 -7.74
CA ILE A 16 0.25 12.07 -7.13
C ILE A 16 0.23 10.79 -7.95
N PHE A 17 1.42 10.26 -8.24
CA PHE A 17 1.60 9.03 -9.01
C PHE A 17 2.23 7.96 -8.10
N VAL A 18 1.49 6.90 -7.84
CA VAL A 18 1.95 5.70 -7.13
C VAL A 18 2.44 4.70 -8.18
N VAL A 19 3.73 4.38 -8.14
CA VAL A 19 4.37 3.47 -9.11
C VAL A 19 4.89 2.24 -8.39
N GLY A 20 4.38 1.07 -8.74
CA GLY A 20 4.93 -0.23 -8.33
C GLY A 20 5.71 -0.87 -9.47
N ILE A 21 6.75 -1.62 -9.12
CA ILE A 21 7.60 -2.34 -10.08
C ILE A 21 7.45 -3.83 -9.80
N GLU A 22 7.04 -4.59 -10.80
CA GLU A 22 7.01 -6.05 -10.72
C GLU A 22 8.30 -6.61 -11.32
N ASP A 23 9.10 -7.25 -10.45
CA ASP A 23 10.32 -7.94 -10.84
C ASP A 23 10.31 -9.40 -10.40
N LYS A 24 11.06 -10.24 -11.10
CA LYS A 24 11.16 -11.69 -10.80
C LYS A 24 11.97 -12.00 -9.53
N LYS A 25 12.46 -11.00 -8.79
CA LYS A 25 13.50 -11.15 -7.76
C LYS A 25 13.00 -11.05 -6.34
N THR A 26 11.73 -10.71 -6.11
CA THR A 26 11.22 -10.60 -4.74
C THR A 26 10.91 -12.00 -4.19
N ASP A 27 11.84 -12.51 -3.37
CA ASP A 27 11.80 -13.84 -2.72
C ASP A 27 10.59 -13.98 -1.78
N VAL A 28 9.48 -14.49 -2.31
CA VAL A 28 8.27 -14.91 -1.57
C VAL A 28 8.61 -15.78 -0.34
N VAL A 29 9.69 -16.56 -0.44
CA VAL A 29 10.16 -17.49 0.61
C VAL A 29 10.61 -16.77 1.89
N ASN A 30 11.24 -15.59 1.78
CA ASN A 30 11.79 -14.90 2.96
C ASN A 30 10.69 -14.19 3.79
N LEU A 31 9.60 -13.78 3.14
CA LEU A 31 8.48 -13.12 3.82
C LEU A 31 7.65 -14.11 4.65
N GLN A 32 7.48 -15.35 4.16
CA GLN A 32 6.71 -16.37 4.87
C GLN A 32 7.41 -16.85 6.15
N ILE A 33 8.73 -17.08 6.08
CA ILE A 33 9.52 -17.50 7.25
C ILE A 33 9.51 -16.42 8.33
N GLN A 34 9.65 -15.15 7.94
CA GLN A 34 9.58 -14.04 8.88
C GLN A 34 8.19 -13.95 9.52
N ARG A 35 7.11 -14.00 8.73
CA ARG A 35 5.73 -14.06 9.25
C ARG A 35 5.53 -15.13 10.31
N ASP A 36 5.88 -16.37 9.98
CA ASP A 36 5.64 -17.51 10.85
C ASP A 36 6.40 -17.39 12.18
N SER A 37 7.51 -16.64 12.21
CA SER A 37 8.28 -16.39 13.43
C SER A 37 7.63 -15.39 14.40
N ILE A 38 6.75 -14.49 13.93
CA ILE A 38 6.18 -13.39 14.74
C ILE A 38 4.66 -13.33 14.79
N LYS A 39 3.93 -14.09 13.95
CA LYS A 39 2.45 -14.05 13.87
C LYS A 39 1.69 -14.46 15.15
N ASN A 40 2.36 -15.14 16.10
CA ASN A 40 1.75 -15.58 17.35
C ASN A 40 2.19 -14.71 18.56
N ASN A 41 2.76 -13.53 18.31
CA ASN A 41 3.21 -12.65 19.36
C ASN A 41 2.06 -11.80 19.89
N LYS A 42 1.53 -12.19 21.06
CA LYS A 42 0.43 -11.51 21.75
C LYS A 42 0.67 -10.03 22.04
N GLU A 43 1.92 -9.62 22.22
CA GLU A 43 2.26 -8.21 22.43
C GLU A 43 2.09 -7.42 21.13
N LEU A 44 2.47 -7.99 20.00
CA LEU A 44 2.25 -7.36 18.69
C LEU A 44 0.76 -7.27 18.36
N ASP A 45 -0.03 -8.30 18.66
CA ASP A 45 -1.49 -8.27 18.48
C ASP A 45 -2.12 -7.13 19.30
N TYR A 46 -1.77 -7.04 20.58
CA TYR A 46 -2.25 -5.96 21.46
C TYR A 46 -1.89 -4.57 20.93
N LEU A 47 -0.65 -4.38 20.48
CA LEU A 47 -0.21 -3.09 19.93
C LEU A 47 -0.93 -2.76 18.62
N PHE A 48 -1.19 -3.74 17.76
CA PHE A 48 -1.93 -3.54 16.52
C PHE A 48 -3.38 -3.11 16.78
N GLU A 49 -4.04 -3.76 17.74
CA GLU A 49 -5.42 -3.44 18.13
C GLU A 49 -5.53 -2.06 18.81
N ASN A 50 -4.59 -1.71 19.68
CA ASN A 50 -4.75 -0.58 20.60
C ASN A 50 -3.96 0.67 20.22
N CYS A 51 -2.91 0.53 19.42
CA CYS A 51 -2.04 1.65 19.06
C CYS A 51 -2.20 2.12 17.62
N MET A 52 -3.05 1.47 16.81
CA MET A 52 -3.34 1.80 15.41
C MET A 52 -2.09 2.31 14.68
N PRO A 53 -1.14 1.41 14.35
CA PRO A 53 0.04 1.83 13.61
C PRO A 53 -0.38 2.53 12.33
N GLU A 54 0.44 3.49 11.88
CA GLU A 54 0.19 4.42 10.75
C GLU A 54 -0.15 3.74 9.41
N PHE A 55 -0.18 2.41 9.38
CA PHE A 55 -0.15 1.54 8.23
C PHE A 55 -1.34 0.55 8.12
N SER A 56 -2.34 0.56 9.01
CA SER A 56 -3.39 -0.47 8.91
C SER A 56 -4.79 -0.05 9.35
N ASN A 57 -5.73 -0.19 8.41
CA ASN A 57 -7.06 -0.74 8.65
C ASN A 57 -6.97 -2.24 8.30
N GLY A 58 -6.68 -3.12 9.26
CA GLY A 58 -6.49 -4.57 9.02
C GLY A 58 -5.79 -5.31 10.17
N SER A 59 -5.69 -6.64 10.09
CA SER A 59 -5.04 -7.47 11.12
C SER A 59 -3.51 -7.46 11.02
N LEU A 60 -2.82 -7.88 12.09
CA LEU A 60 -1.36 -8.08 12.08
C LEU A 60 -0.93 -9.04 10.97
N GLU A 61 -1.72 -10.09 10.72
CA GLU A 61 -1.47 -11.05 9.64
C GLU A 61 -1.58 -10.38 8.27
N GLU A 62 -2.59 -9.55 8.02
CA GLU A 62 -2.74 -8.82 6.76
C GLU A 62 -1.60 -7.82 6.52
N TRP A 63 -1.08 -7.22 7.59
CA TRP A 63 0.06 -6.33 7.52
C TRP A 63 1.36 -7.09 7.24
N LEU A 64 1.63 -8.16 7.99
CA LEU A 64 2.81 -8.99 7.79
C LEU A 64 2.77 -9.69 6.42
N SER A 65 1.59 -10.15 5.99
CA SER A 65 1.31 -10.89 4.75
C SER A 65 1.66 -10.14 3.47
N GLY A 66 1.96 -8.82 3.55
CA GLY A 66 2.63 -8.02 2.53
C GLY A 66 2.28 -8.51 1.13
N LYS A 67 1.07 -8.18 0.67
CA LYS A 67 0.40 -8.81 -0.47
C LYS A 67 1.37 -9.03 -1.63
N GLU A 68 1.44 -10.27 -2.10
CA GLU A 68 2.37 -10.71 -3.15
C GLU A 68 2.15 -10.00 -4.49
N ASN A 69 1.00 -9.33 -4.65
CA ASN A 69 0.63 -8.63 -5.87
C ASN A 69 0.95 -7.12 -5.80
N VAL A 70 1.84 -6.68 -6.69
CA VAL A 70 2.24 -5.27 -6.84
C VAL A 70 1.03 -4.36 -7.12
N SER A 71 0.05 -4.81 -7.91
CA SER A 71 -1.18 -4.06 -8.19
C SER A 71 -1.99 -3.78 -6.93
N GLU A 72 -2.15 -4.78 -6.06
CA GLU A 72 -2.90 -4.61 -4.81
C GLU A 72 -2.20 -3.66 -3.84
N ASN A 73 -0.86 -3.65 -3.83
CA ASN A 73 -0.08 -2.71 -3.02
C ASN A 73 -0.20 -1.26 -3.55
N ILE A 74 -0.25 -1.09 -4.87
CA ILE A 74 -0.53 0.21 -5.51
C ILE A 74 -1.93 0.68 -5.12
N GLU A 75 -2.95 -0.17 -5.22
CA GLU A 75 -4.35 0.17 -4.87
C GLU A 75 -4.48 0.58 -3.41
N LYS A 76 -3.91 -0.19 -2.46
CA LYS A 76 -3.90 0.17 -1.04
C LYS A 76 -3.22 1.52 -0.78
N SER A 77 -2.10 1.77 -1.45
CA SER A 77 -1.38 3.04 -1.31
C SER A 77 -2.20 4.21 -1.83
N ILE A 78 -2.88 4.05 -2.96
CA ILE A 78 -3.80 5.06 -3.50
C ILE A 78 -4.92 5.35 -2.52
N ASP A 79 -5.54 4.29 -1.97
CA ASP A 79 -6.64 4.40 -1.02
C ASP A 79 -6.21 5.15 0.24
N MET A 80 -5.07 4.75 0.83
CA MET A 80 -4.48 5.41 1.99
C MET A 80 -4.20 6.89 1.73
N ILE A 81 -3.64 7.25 0.58
CA ILE A 81 -3.34 8.65 0.25
C ILE A 81 -4.63 9.45 0.06
N ARG A 82 -5.61 8.91 -0.69
CA ARG A 82 -6.88 9.60 -0.98
C ARG A 82 -7.73 9.83 0.26
N HIS A 83 -7.74 8.89 1.18
CA HIS A 83 -8.56 8.96 2.40
C HIS A 83 -7.80 9.55 3.60
N HIS A 84 -6.56 10.01 3.41
CA HIS A 84 -5.79 10.59 4.49
C HIS A 84 -6.39 11.94 4.92
N PRO A 85 -6.64 12.21 6.22
CA PRO A 85 -7.30 13.43 6.69
C PRO A 85 -6.62 14.76 6.29
N LEU A 86 -5.32 14.70 6.02
CA LEU A 86 -4.49 15.83 5.60
C LEU A 86 -4.24 15.91 4.08
N VAL A 87 -4.97 15.11 3.28
CA VAL A 87 -4.92 15.17 1.82
C VAL A 87 -6.23 15.78 1.32
N PRO A 88 -6.20 16.97 0.70
CA PRO A 88 -7.36 17.61 0.12
C PRO A 88 -8.02 16.76 -0.98
N SER A 89 -9.35 16.83 -1.09
CA SER A 89 -10.14 16.00 -2.02
C SER A 89 -9.92 16.32 -3.51
N ASP A 90 -9.36 17.49 -3.81
CA ASP A 90 -9.01 17.95 -5.16
C ASP A 90 -7.67 17.40 -5.64
N VAL A 91 -6.82 16.86 -4.75
CA VAL A 91 -5.57 16.19 -5.14
C VAL A 91 -5.88 14.83 -5.78
N LYS A 92 -5.48 14.67 -7.04
CA LYS A 92 -5.68 13.41 -7.77
C LYS A 92 -4.59 12.42 -7.44
N VAL A 93 -4.95 11.14 -7.29
CA VAL A 93 -4.00 10.06 -7.06
C VAL A 93 -4.17 9.00 -8.13
N HIS A 94 -3.07 8.61 -8.76
CA HIS A 94 -3.01 7.67 -9.88
C HIS A 94 -2.09 6.49 -9.58
N GLY A 95 -2.42 5.31 -10.10
CA GLY A 95 -1.65 4.09 -9.95
C GLY A 95 -1.06 3.60 -11.26
N PHE A 96 0.21 3.23 -11.23
CA PHE A 96 0.91 2.64 -12.37
C PHE A 96 1.76 1.45 -11.93
N MET A 97 1.78 0.41 -12.74
CA MET A 97 2.63 -0.75 -12.56
C MET A 97 3.62 -0.83 -13.72
N ILE A 98 4.89 -1.05 -13.41
CA ILE A 98 5.95 -1.31 -14.38
C ILE A 98 6.27 -2.80 -14.33
N ASP A 99 5.92 -3.54 -15.37
CA ASP A 99 6.28 -4.95 -15.52
C ASP A 99 7.68 -5.08 -16.13
N LYS A 100 8.62 -5.67 -15.39
CA LYS A 100 9.99 -5.97 -15.82
C LYS A 100 10.26 -7.46 -16.05
N THR A 101 9.23 -8.30 -15.94
CA THR A 101 9.34 -9.76 -16.00
C THR A 101 9.59 -10.29 -17.43
N GLY A 102 9.14 -9.52 -18.43
CA GLY A 102 9.04 -9.92 -19.82
C GLY A 102 10.03 -9.28 -20.79
N GLY A 103 11.28 -9.00 -20.41
CA GLY A 103 12.35 -8.54 -21.33
C GLY A 103 12.13 -7.17 -22.03
N LYS A 104 10.92 -6.62 -21.97
CA LYS A 104 10.51 -5.28 -22.36
C LYS A 104 9.70 -4.69 -21.22
N GLU A 105 9.99 -3.45 -20.86
CA GLU A 105 9.31 -2.74 -19.79
C GLU A 105 7.94 -2.25 -20.30
N THR A 106 6.86 -2.61 -19.61
CA THR A 106 5.51 -2.13 -19.94
C THR A 106 4.90 -1.39 -18.76
N VAL A 107 4.15 -0.32 -19.05
CA VAL A 107 3.46 0.49 -18.04
C VAL A 107 1.96 0.24 -18.13
N VAL A 108 1.36 -0.23 -17.05
CA VAL A 108 -0.07 -0.51 -16.95
C VAL A 108 -0.69 0.44 -15.92
N LYS A 109 -1.81 1.07 -16.26
CA LYS A 109 -2.58 1.89 -15.32
C LYS A 109 -3.37 0.96 -14.40
N VAL A 110 -3.20 1.13 -13.09
CA VAL A 110 -3.96 0.40 -12.08
C VAL A 110 -5.24 1.18 -11.77
N SER A 111 -6.40 0.59 -12.09
CA SER A 111 -7.70 1.19 -11.80
C SER A 111 -8.10 0.88 -10.37
N ALA A 112 -8.16 1.90 -9.52
CA ALA A 112 -8.77 1.77 -8.19
C ALA A 112 -10.29 1.56 -8.36
N ASN A 113 -10.76 0.30 -8.39
CA ASN A 113 -12.18 -0.05 -8.33
C ASN A 113 -12.36 -1.31 -7.46
N LYS A 114 -13.26 -1.19 -6.47
CA LYS A 114 -13.76 -2.19 -5.49
C LYS A 114 -12.99 -2.34 -4.17
N VAL A 115 -13.25 -1.44 -3.23
CA VAL A 115 -13.44 -1.82 -1.81
C VAL A 115 -14.60 -0.99 -1.23
N ALA A 116 -15.82 -1.24 -1.72
CA ALA A 116 -17.03 -0.62 -1.17
C ALA A 116 -18.08 -1.66 -0.71
N GLU A 117 -17.73 -2.94 -0.66
CA GLU A 117 -18.64 -4.02 -0.25
C GLU A 117 -17.97 -4.92 0.79
N CYS A 118 -17.64 -4.37 1.97
CA CYS A 118 -17.33 -5.19 3.16
C CYS A 118 -17.65 -4.40 4.44
N MET A 119 -18.78 -3.69 4.49
CA MET A 119 -19.39 -3.21 5.74
C MET A 119 -20.91 -3.20 5.59
N ASN A 120 -21.53 -4.37 5.74
CA ASN A 120 -22.93 -4.55 6.11
C ASN A 120 -23.04 -5.85 6.92
#